data_AF-A0A3A4XTP0-F1
#
_entry.id   AF-A0A3A4XTP0-F1
#
_cell.length_a   1.000
_cell.length_b   1.000
_cell.length_c   1.000
_cell.angle_alpha   90.00
_cell.angle_beta   90.00
_cell.angle_gamma   90.00
#
_symmetry.space_group_name_H-M   'P 1'
#
loop_
_entity.id
_entity.type
_entity.pdbx_description
1 polymer ?
#
loop_
_entity_poly.entity_id
_entity_poly.type
_entity_poly.pdbx_seq_one_letter_code
_entity_poly.pdbx_strand_id
1 'polypeptide(L)'
;MAGLLACCIWTDRAGSDAGVVAGIGGDHKPAGAYEAKVAWDEGTAAVDYGPGPGAGRLRPGIVMADMLHIDGRLLMAATDGQKIDILEVSDRLRALTGSATERDGQILALRWWRPSPQRPLYLSVVAWLDQNVSATIFSLENDRLVPVVKGLDTILGAFDTDGDGLPETLLSQEFDPEAFFGRRIKELYWDGDKLADRSPAFDLAPRFTVIGGQLADMTGDGKPEAIHVHSGILWISAGKQEIYTSAKQMGGSLSVLTYKKNPKMKDYITTSVFFEVAPVAADIDGDGRPEILAVASDQLPIKAPGLATTIDNSRLMVFKYQDGAFIKGTLGKPVAAALQGLAFAKGRVWYVTSETGSLLRPGGPSRLHALSLRE
;
A
#
# COMPACT_ATOMS: atom_id res chain seq x y z
N MET A 1 -66.87 11.81 9.53
CA MET A 1 -67.49 12.92 8.77
C MET A 1 -66.32 13.79 8.29
N ALA A 2 -65.87 13.69 7.04
CA ALA A 2 -66.51 14.19 5.81
C ALA A 2 -66.76 15.70 5.86
N GLY A 3 -66.11 16.44 4.94
CA GLY A 3 -66.28 17.88 4.68
C GLY A 3 -64.98 18.48 4.13
N LEU A 4 -64.68 18.34 2.82
CA LEU A 4 -65.00 19.27 1.72
C LEU A 4 -64.40 20.69 1.91
N LEU A 5 -63.40 21.09 1.12
CA LEU A 5 -63.42 21.59 -0.29
C LEU A 5 -63.54 23.12 -0.34
N ALA A 6 -62.48 23.78 -0.83
CA ALA A 6 -62.60 25.05 -1.54
C ALA A 6 -61.55 25.08 -2.66
N CYS A 7 -62.09 24.96 -3.86
CA CYS A 7 -61.44 25.01 -5.15
C CYS A 7 -61.27 26.48 -5.57
N CYS A 8 -60.16 26.83 -6.20
CA CYS A 8 -60.13 27.91 -7.18
C CYS A 8 -59.41 27.40 -8.43
N ILE A 9 -60.18 27.49 -9.51
CA ILE A 9 -59.88 27.10 -10.88
C ILE A 9 -59.12 28.28 -11.52
N TRP A 10 -58.00 28.00 -12.17
CA TRP A 10 -57.64 28.75 -13.37
C TRP A 10 -57.14 27.77 -14.43
N THR A 11 -57.90 27.70 -15.51
CA THR A 11 -57.60 27.03 -16.76
C THR A 11 -56.91 28.03 -17.67
N ASP A 12 -55.78 27.67 -18.27
CA ASP A 12 -55.73 27.68 -19.73
C ASP A 12 -54.66 26.75 -20.32
N ARG A 13 -54.94 26.38 -21.56
CA ARG A 13 -54.47 25.21 -22.31
C ARG A 13 -53.09 25.35 -22.98
N ALA A 14 -52.54 24.16 -23.23
CA ALA A 14 -51.65 23.74 -24.33
C ALA A 14 -50.21 24.29 -24.32
N GLY A 15 -49.14 23.50 -24.36
CA GLY A 15 -48.99 22.05 -24.55
C GLY A 15 -47.63 21.82 -25.20
N SER A 16 -46.80 20.96 -24.61
CA SER A 16 -45.82 20.09 -25.29
C SER A 16 -44.98 19.35 -24.25
N ASP A 17 -44.97 18.03 -24.38
CA ASP A 17 -44.28 17.06 -23.54
C ASP A 17 -42.77 17.31 -23.42
N ALA A 18 -42.28 17.35 -22.19
CA ALA A 18 -40.90 17.03 -21.85
C ALA A 18 -40.88 16.41 -20.44
N GLY A 19 -40.44 15.16 -20.35
CA GLY A 19 -40.32 14.43 -19.10
C GLY A 19 -39.41 15.15 -18.11
N VAL A 20 -39.94 15.46 -16.93
CA VAL A 20 -39.17 15.96 -15.78
C VAL A 20 -38.42 14.77 -15.17
N VAL A 21 -37.13 14.66 -15.51
CA VAL A 21 -36.16 13.95 -14.67
C VAL A 21 -35.88 14.85 -13.48
N ALA A 22 -36.30 14.42 -12.29
CA ALA A 22 -35.93 15.08 -11.04
C ALA A 22 -34.42 14.91 -10.82
N GLY A 23 -33.64 15.90 -11.23
CA GLY A 23 -32.24 16.05 -10.86
C GLY A 23 -32.14 16.42 -9.39
N ILE A 24 -31.65 15.49 -8.56
CA ILE A 24 -31.13 15.83 -7.24
C ILE A 24 -29.77 16.51 -7.48
N GLY A 25 -29.81 17.84 -7.64
CA GLY A 25 -28.63 18.69 -7.61
C GLY A 25 -28.06 18.71 -6.19
N GLY A 26 -27.09 17.84 -5.93
CA GLY A 26 -26.22 17.97 -4.77
C GLY A 26 -25.07 18.90 -5.14
N ASP A 27 -25.02 20.07 -4.50
CA ASP A 27 -23.88 20.99 -4.54
C ASP A 27 -22.61 20.27 -4.06
N HIS A 28 -21.80 19.77 -5.00
CA HIS A 28 -20.42 19.39 -4.72
C HIS A 28 -19.57 20.66 -4.66
N LYS A 29 -19.30 21.13 -3.44
CA LYS A 29 -18.16 22.02 -3.19
C LYS A 29 -16.87 21.30 -3.63
N PRO A 30 -15.94 21.97 -4.33
CA PRO A 30 -14.62 21.41 -4.58
C PRO A 30 -13.93 21.10 -3.24
N ALA A 31 -13.19 19.99 -3.20
CA ALA A 31 -12.43 19.57 -2.03
C ALA A 31 -11.48 20.70 -1.60
N GLY A 32 -11.69 21.26 -0.41
CA GLY A 32 -10.70 22.15 0.21
C GLY A 32 -9.41 21.36 0.44
N ALA A 33 -8.27 21.96 0.09
CA ALA A 33 -6.96 21.40 0.44
C ALA A 33 -6.84 21.39 1.97
N TYR A 34 -6.76 20.19 2.56
CA TYR A 34 -6.44 20.03 3.98
C TYR A 34 -4.92 19.96 4.10
N GLU A 35 -4.36 20.86 4.90
CA GLU A 35 -2.92 21.02 5.13
C GLU A 35 -2.50 20.20 6.34
N ALA A 36 -1.45 19.38 6.24
CA ALA A 36 -0.89 18.63 7.37
C ALA A 36 0.48 19.18 7.80
N LYS A 37 0.78 19.16 9.10
CA LYS A 37 2.14 19.37 9.64
C LYS A 37 2.60 18.11 10.38
N VAL A 38 3.90 17.83 10.32
CA VAL A 38 4.53 16.79 11.13
C VAL A 38 4.58 17.25 12.59
N ALA A 39 4.17 16.37 13.51
CA ALA A 39 4.33 16.60 14.94
C ALA A 39 5.52 15.75 15.45
N TRP A 40 6.59 16.43 15.87
CA TRP A 40 7.76 15.82 16.49
C TRP A 40 7.57 15.71 18.01
N ASP A 41 8.01 14.59 18.60
CA ASP A 41 7.78 14.28 20.00
C ASP A 41 8.80 15.01 20.91
N GLU A 42 8.61 16.32 21.15
CA GLU A 42 9.28 17.12 22.22
C GLU A 42 8.27 17.85 23.14
N GLY A 43 7.06 17.31 23.30
CA GLY A 43 6.04 17.89 24.19
C GLY A 43 5.11 18.91 23.55
N THR A 44 5.03 18.98 22.22
CA THR A 44 4.04 19.80 21.51
C THR A 44 2.77 19.01 21.22
N ALA A 45 1.61 19.59 21.57
CA ALA A 45 0.29 19.05 21.26
C ALA A 45 0.16 18.76 19.75
N ALA A 46 -0.18 17.52 19.41
CA ALA A 46 -0.50 17.13 18.04
C ALA A 46 -1.60 18.04 17.48
N VAL A 47 -1.32 18.72 16.36
CA VAL A 47 -2.31 19.57 15.72
C VAL A 47 -3.36 18.70 15.02
N ASP A 48 -4.63 19.03 15.23
CA ASP A 48 -5.80 18.35 14.68
C ASP A 48 -5.97 18.68 13.19
N TYR A 49 -5.77 17.69 12.30
CA TYR A 49 -5.90 17.87 10.84
C TYR A 49 -7.03 17.04 10.17
N GLY A 50 -7.87 16.33 10.94
CA GLY A 50 -8.88 15.43 10.37
C GLY A 50 -8.31 14.25 9.55
N PRO A 51 -9.15 13.31 9.06
CA PRO A 51 -8.77 12.45 7.94
C PRO A 51 -8.66 13.31 6.67
N GLY A 52 -7.64 13.09 5.83
CA GLY A 52 -7.52 13.79 4.55
C GLY A 52 -8.79 13.61 3.69
N PRO A 53 -9.09 14.54 2.76
CA PRO A 53 -10.25 14.41 1.90
C PRO A 53 -10.11 13.12 1.07
N GLY A 54 -11.21 12.36 0.96
CA GLY A 54 -11.22 11.15 0.15
C GLY A 54 -10.98 11.49 -1.32
N ALA A 55 -9.86 11.04 -1.88
CA ALA A 55 -9.48 11.25 -3.27
C ALA A 55 -10.19 10.28 -4.24
N GLY A 56 -10.79 9.21 -3.71
CA GLY A 56 -11.65 8.33 -4.49
C GLY A 56 -12.10 7.09 -3.73
N ARG A 57 -13.20 6.50 -4.20
CA ARG A 57 -13.73 5.23 -3.67
C ARG A 57 -13.12 4.07 -4.45
N LEU A 58 -12.63 3.08 -3.72
CA LEU A 58 -12.09 1.85 -4.28
C LEU A 58 -13.13 0.72 -4.17
N ARG A 59 -12.84 -0.37 -4.87
CA ARG A 59 -13.56 -1.63 -4.65
C ARG A 59 -13.45 -2.02 -3.17
N PRO A 60 -14.51 -2.57 -2.54
CA PRO A 60 -14.43 -3.00 -1.14
C PRO A 60 -13.36 -4.07 -0.93
N GLY A 61 -12.78 -4.10 0.26
CA GLY A 61 -11.89 -5.17 0.69
C GLY A 61 -10.49 -5.13 0.10
N ILE A 62 -9.98 -3.97 -0.34
CA ILE A 62 -8.56 -3.86 -0.73
C ILE A 62 -7.69 -4.28 0.45
N VAL A 63 -6.80 -5.24 0.24
CA VAL A 63 -5.84 -5.76 1.24
C VAL A 63 -4.41 -5.33 0.95
N MET A 64 -4.13 -4.80 -0.24
CA MET A 64 -2.83 -4.21 -0.58
C MET A 64 -2.97 -3.26 -1.77
N ALA A 65 -2.22 -2.18 -1.76
CA ALA A 65 -2.01 -1.30 -2.90
C ALA A 65 -0.57 -0.79 -2.96
N ASP A 66 -0.06 -0.68 -4.17
CA ASP A 66 1.24 -0.09 -4.48
C ASP A 66 1.06 1.03 -5.51
N MET A 67 1.79 2.13 -5.34
CA MET A 67 1.61 3.35 -6.12
C MET A 67 2.95 3.85 -6.65
N LEU A 68 2.96 4.30 -7.89
CA LEU A 68 4.16 4.80 -8.57
C LEU A 68 3.84 6.09 -9.32
N HIS A 69 4.64 7.13 -9.07
CA HIS A 69 4.62 8.33 -9.88
C HIS A 69 5.59 8.19 -11.06
N ILE A 70 5.07 8.19 -12.28
CA ILE A 70 5.84 7.92 -13.50
C ILE A 70 5.27 8.73 -14.66
N ASP A 71 6.15 9.35 -15.46
CA ASP A 71 5.78 10.12 -16.65
C ASP A 71 4.66 11.16 -16.37
N GLY A 72 4.71 11.80 -15.20
CA GLY A 72 3.74 12.80 -14.73
C GLY A 72 2.41 12.26 -14.20
N ARG A 73 2.22 10.94 -14.22
CA ARG A 73 1.01 10.23 -13.77
C ARG A 73 1.27 9.52 -12.46
N LEU A 74 0.26 9.41 -11.61
CA LEU A 74 0.31 8.53 -10.43
C LEU A 74 -0.50 7.27 -10.75
N LEU A 75 0.18 6.14 -10.88
CA LEU A 75 -0.43 4.84 -11.09
C LEU A 75 -0.59 4.13 -9.76
N MET A 76 -1.65 3.33 -9.64
CA MET A 76 -1.92 2.50 -8.47
C MET A 76 -2.32 1.10 -8.93
N ALA A 77 -1.66 0.09 -8.37
CA ALA A 77 -2.12 -1.29 -8.42
C ALA A 77 -2.74 -1.61 -7.06
N ALA A 78 -3.96 -2.15 -7.05
CA ALA A 78 -4.66 -2.50 -5.81
C ALA A 78 -5.24 -3.92 -5.91
N THR A 79 -5.25 -4.66 -4.81
CA THR A 79 -5.82 -6.02 -4.76
C THR A 79 -6.67 -6.22 -3.52
N ASP A 80 -7.72 -7.01 -3.67
CA ASP A 80 -8.53 -7.57 -2.57
C ASP A 80 -8.09 -8.99 -2.16
N GLY A 81 -6.96 -9.44 -2.69
CA GLY A 81 -6.46 -10.80 -2.53
C GLY A 81 -6.91 -11.77 -3.62
N GLN A 82 -7.78 -11.37 -4.55
CA GLN A 82 -8.22 -12.23 -5.67
C GLN A 82 -8.06 -11.55 -7.04
N LYS A 83 -8.31 -10.24 -7.10
CA LYS A 83 -8.26 -9.45 -8.33
C LYS A 83 -7.35 -8.26 -8.15
N ILE A 84 -6.66 -7.90 -9.23
CA ILE A 84 -5.82 -6.70 -9.33
C ILE A 84 -6.59 -5.65 -10.12
N ASP A 85 -6.70 -4.45 -9.58
CA ASP A 85 -7.17 -3.25 -10.26
C ASP A 85 -5.97 -2.34 -10.54
N ILE A 86 -5.82 -1.88 -11.78
CA ILE A 86 -4.85 -0.86 -12.17
C ILE A 86 -5.60 0.44 -12.41
N LEU A 87 -5.22 1.46 -11.65
CA LEU A 87 -5.91 2.73 -11.54
C LEU A 87 -4.92 3.86 -11.82
N GLU A 88 -5.38 4.88 -12.51
CA GLU A 88 -4.71 6.17 -12.53
C GLU A 88 -5.33 7.10 -11.50
N VAL A 89 -4.47 7.68 -10.67
CA VAL A 89 -4.81 8.61 -9.61
C VAL A 89 -4.63 10.03 -10.14
N SER A 90 -5.75 10.74 -10.23
CA SER A 90 -5.82 12.16 -10.56
C SER A 90 -6.82 12.83 -9.61
N ASP A 91 -7.49 13.91 -10.03
CA ASP A 91 -8.64 14.45 -9.29
C ASP A 91 -9.78 13.41 -9.13
N ARG A 92 -9.79 12.39 -9.98
CA ARG A 92 -10.65 11.20 -9.88
C ARG A 92 -9.83 9.93 -10.12
N LEU A 93 -10.31 8.83 -9.57
CA LEU A 93 -9.80 7.50 -9.90
C LEU A 93 -10.32 7.08 -11.28
N ARG A 94 -9.40 6.76 -12.19
CA ARG A 94 -9.72 6.18 -13.50
C ARG A 94 -9.20 4.75 -13.56
N ALA A 95 -10.10 3.78 -13.70
CA ALA A 95 -9.70 2.40 -13.98
C ALA A 95 -9.06 2.32 -15.37
N LEU A 96 -7.84 1.80 -15.42
CA LEU A 96 -7.14 1.48 -16.66
C LEU A 96 -7.46 0.04 -17.05
N THR A 97 -7.33 -0.89 -16.10
CA THR A 97 -7.59 -2.32 -16.31
C THR A 97 -7.74 -3.08 -15.01
N GLY A 98 -8.09 -4.36 -15.12
CA GLY A 98 -8.02 -5.28 -14.01
C GLY A 98 -7.79 -6.71 -14.51
N SER A 99 -7.17 -7.53 -13.66
CA SER A 99 -6.97 -8.95 -13.92
C SER A 99 -7.39 -9.77 -12.72
N ALA A 100 -8.12 -10.85 -12.96
CA ALA A 100 -8.20 -11.94 -11.99
C ALA A 100 -6.93 -12.79 -12.07
N THR A 101 -6.63 -13.55 -11.02
CA THR A 101 -5.66 -14.64 -11.12
C THR A 101 -6.20 -15.73 -12.05
N GLU A 102 -5.33 -16.35 -12.86
CA GLU A 102 -5.71 -17.46 -13.74
C GLU A 102 -6.08 -18.74 -12.95
N ARG A 103 -5.70 -18.80 -11.65
CA ARG A 103 -5.95 -19.92 -10.74
C ARG A 103 -6.50 -19.43 -9.40
N ASP A 104 -7.20 -20.32 -8.70
CA ASP A 104 -7.64 -20.10 -7.33
C ASP A 104 -6.42 -19.93 -6.41
N GLY A 105 -6.20 -18.71 -5.95
CA GLY A 105 -5.07 -18.34 -5.10
C GLY A 105 -5.33 -17.03 -4.38
N GLN A 106 -4.49 -16.74 -3.40
CA GLN A 106 -4.54 -15.47 -2.67
C GLN A 106 -3.40 -14.58 -3.14
N ILE A 107 -3.69 -13.42 -3.74
CA ILE A 107 -2.69 -12.39 -4.00
C ILE A 107 -2.28 -11.77 -2.66
N LEU A 108 -0.98 -11.69 -2.41
CA LEU A 108 -0.40 -11.26 -1.14
C LEU A 108 0.31 -9.92 -1.25
N ALA A 109 0.99 -9.65 -2.37
CA ALA A 109 1.72 -8.41 -2.56
C ALA A 109 1.78 -7.97 -4.03
N LEU A 110 1.92 -6.66 -4.21
CA LEU A 110 2.05 -5.96 -5.49
C LEU A 110 3.25 -5.02 -5.41
N ARG A 111 4.12 -4.98 -6.42
CA ARG A 111 5.16 -3.96 -6.56
C ARG A 111 5.40 -3.54 -8.00
N TRP A 112 5.36 -2.24 -8.27
CA TRP A 112 5.80 -1.67 -9.53
C TRP A 112 7.32 -1.81 -9.70
N TRP A 113 7.79 -2.08 -10.92
CA TRP A 113 9.20 -2.23 -11.24
C TRP A 113 9.48 -1.71 -12.65
N ARG A 114 10.48 -0.86 -12.82
CA ARG A 114 10.96 -0.37 -14.11
C ARG A 114 12.49 -0.44 -14.15
N PRO A 115 13.08 -1.54 -14.68
CA PRO A 115 14.53 -1.79 -14.60
C PRO A 115 15.38 -0.81 -15.42
N SER A 116 14.78 -0.11 -16.37
CA SER A 116 15.42 0.99 -17.10
C SER A 116 14.37 1.81 -17.85
N PRO A 117 14.68 3.06 -18.25
CA PRO A 117 13.76 3.88 -19.04
C PRO A 117 13.33 3.24 -20.37
N GLN A 118 14.18 2.40 -20.98
CA GLN A 118 13.92 1.73 -22.27
C GLN A 118 13.06 0.47 -22.13
N ARG A 119 12.88 -0.05 -20.92
CA ARG A 119 12.02 -1.20 -20.65
C ARG A 119 10.60 -0.75 -20.32
N PRO A 120 9.58 -1.58 -20.58
CA PRO A 120 8.23 -1.29 -20.15
C PRO A 120 8.15 -1.25 -18.63
N LEU A 121 7.06 -0.67 -18.13
CA LEU A 121 6.72 -0.74 -16.72
C LEU A 121 6.17 -2.14 -16.40
N TYR A 122 6.69 -2.75 -15.35
CA TYR A 122 6.24 -4.04 -14.88
C TYR A 122 5.52 -3.94 -13.53
N LEU A 123 4.63 -4.90 -13.28
CA LEU A 123 4.04 -5.17 -11.98
C LEU A 123 4.45 -6.58 -11.55
N SER A 124 5.18 -6.68 -10.44
CA SER A 124 5.40 -7.95 -9.77
C SER A 124 4.23 -8.25 -8.83
N VAL A 125 3.79 -9.51 -8.85
CA VAL A 125 2.65 -10.00 -8.08
C VAL A 125 3.07 -11.26 -7.36
N VAL A 126 2.98 -11.26 -6.04
CA VAL A 126 3.22 -12.45 -5.21
C VAL A 126 1.87 -13.01 -4.78
N ALA A 127 1.65 -14.29 -5.02
CA ALA A 127 0.44 -15.01 -4.61
C ALA A 127 0.78 -16.29 -3.83
N TRP A 128 -0.18 -16.77 -3.04
CA TRP A 128 -0.19 -18.11 -2.46
C TRP A 128 -1.00 -19.03 -3.36
N LEU A 129 -0.34 -20.04 -3.93
CA LEU A 129 -0.92 -21.02 -4.84
C LEU A 129 -0.43 -22.42 -4.44
N ASP A 130 -1.34 -23.39 -4.35
CA ASP A 130 -1.01 -24.80 -4.11
C ASP A 130 -0.05 -25.04 -2.91
N GLN A 131 -0.24 -24.28 -1.83
CA GLN A 131 0.60 -24.29 -0.62
C GLN A 131 2.05 -23.81 -0.80
N ASN A 132 2.30 -22.99 -1.82
CA ASN A 132 3.58 -22.35 -2.06
C ASN A 132 3.41 -20.87 -2.43
N VAL A 133 4.49 -20.10 -2.30
CA VAL A 133 4.55 -18.77 -2.92
C VAL A 133 4.73 -18.93 -4.43
N SER A 134 4.10 -18.05 -5.19
CA SER A 134 4.26 -17.99 -6.63
C SER A 134 4.22 -16.55 -7.08
N ALA A 135 5.33 -16.10 -7.65
CA ALA A 135 5.47 -14.77 -8.21
C ALA A 135 5.26 -14.78 -9.73
N THR A 136 4.58 -13.74 -10.22
CA THR A 136 4.35 -13.45 -11.63
C THR A 136 4.76 -12.01 -11.91
N ILE A 137 5.47 -11.78 -13.01
CA ILE A 137 5.82 -10.44 -13.49
C ILE A 137 4.95 -10.15 -14.71
N PHE A 138 4.18 -9.06 -14.64
CA PHE A 138 3.36 -8.55 -15.72
C PHE A 138 4.00 -7.32 -16.34
N SER A 139 4.01 -7.22 -17.65
CA SER A 139 4.25 -5.97 -18.39
C SER A 139 2.93 -5.20 -18.46
N LEU A 140 2.96 -3.87 -18.25
CA LEU A 140 1.80 -3.01 -18.46
C LEU A 140 1.85 -2.46 -19.90
N GLU A 141 1.06 -3.06 -20.79
CA GLU A 141 1.03 -2.75 -22.22
C GLU A 141 -0.36 -2.28 -22.64
N ASN A 142 -0.45 -1.06 -23.18
CA ASN A 142 -1.73 -0.49 -23.64
C ASN A 142 -2.83 -0.62 -22.57
N ASP A 143 -2.50 -0.24 -21.33
CA ASP A 143 -3.37 -0.40 -20.17
C ASP A 143 -3.84 -1.85 -19.96
N ARG A 144 -3.00 -2.86 -20.19
CA ARG A 144 -3.29 -4.26 -19.88
C ARG A 144 -2.12 -4.94 -19.21
N LEU A 145 -2.40 -5.81 -18.24
CA LEU A 145 -1.39 -6.66 -17.64
C LEU A 145 -1.15 -7.88 -18.54
N VAL A 146 0.06 -8.00 -19.08
CA VAL A 146 0.49 -9.13 -19.90
C VAL A 146 1.56 -9.90 -19.14
N PRO A 147 1.34 -11.16 -18.74
CA PRO A 147 2.34 -11.90 -17.98
C PRO A 147 3.56 -12.20 -18.86
N VAL A 148 4.74 -11.76 -18.41
CA VAL A 148 6.02 -12.01 -19.09
C VAL A 148 6.87 -13.08 -18.39
N VAL A 149 6.66 -13.26 -17.08
CA VAL A 149 7.27 -14.35 -16.30
C VAL A 149 6.21 -14.89 -15.34
N LYS A 150 6.05 -16.21 -15.28
CA LYS A 150 5.06 -16.89 -14.43
C LYS A 150 5.73 -17.93 -13.54
N GLY A 151 5.17 -18.16 -12.36
CA GLY A 151 5.48 -19.34 -11.55
C GLY A 151 6.86 -19.32 -10.91
N LEU A 152 7.37 -18.15 -10.53
CA LEU A 152 8.61 -18.07 -9.76
C LEU A 152 8.34 -18.45 -8.29
N ASP A 153 9.04 -19.44 -7.75
CA ASP A 153 8.88 -19.88 -6.36
C ASP A 153 9.62 -18.95 -5.38
N THR A 154 9.30 -17.66 -5.43
CA THR A 154 9.97 -16.60 -4.66
C THR A 154 9.00 -15.48 -4.31
N ILE A 155 9.39 -14.67 -3.34
CA ILE A 155 8.72 -13.44 -2.94
C ILE A 155 9.47 -12.29 -3.61
N LEU A 156 8.77 -11.39 -4.31
CA LEU A 156 9.39 -10.27 -5.03
C LEU A 156 9.13 -8.94 -4.33
N GLY A 157 10.16 -8.10 -4.24
CA GLY A 157 10.06 -6.69 -3.86
C GLY A 157 10.83 -5.82 -4.85
N ALA A 158 10.37 -4.60 -5.09
CA ALA A 158 11.01 -3.65 -5.99
C ALA A 158 11.39 -2.37 -5.23
N PHE A 159 12.55 -1.82 -5.56
CA PHE A 159 13.20 -0.76 -4.78
C PHE A 159 13.78 0.28 -5.71
N ASP A 160 13.61 1.53 -5.31
CA ASP A 160 14.34 2.68 -5.83
C ASP A 160 15.68 2.74 -5.07
N THR A 161 16.79 2.53 -5.77
CA THR A 161 18.12 2.48 -5.13
C THR A 161 18.97 3.71 -5.36
N ASP A 162 18.59 4.58 -6.30
CA ASP A 162 19.28 5.84 -6.58
C ASP A 162 18.50 7.09 -6.12
N GLY A 163 17.28 6.91 -5.62
CA GLY A 163 16.45 7.95 -5.05
C GLY A 163 15.68 8.79 -6.08
N ASP A 164 15.58 8.34 -7.34
CA ASP A 164 14.90 9.07 -8.42
C ASP A 164 13.36 8.90 -8.42
N GLY A 165 12.83 8.05 -7.55
CA GLY A 165 11.42 7.72 -7.39
C GLY A 165 10.93 6.57 -8.29
N LEU A 166 11.79 5.98 -9.13
CA LEU A 166 11.47 4.84 -9.98
C LEU A 166 12.14 3.56 -9.44
N PRO A 167 11.37 2.54 -9.04
CA PRO A 167 11.95 1.29 -8.55
C PRO A 167 12.57 0.49 -9.70
N GLU A 168 13.89 0.55 -9.83
CA GLU A 168 14.72 -0.08 -10.84
C GLU A 168 15.31 -1.42 -10.39
N THR A 169 15.47 -1.61 -9.08
CA THR A 169 16.00 -2.84 -8.48
C THR A 169 14.87 -3.82 -8.10
N LEU A 170 14.87 -5.03 -8.68
CA LEU A 170 13.96 -6.11 -8.29
C LEU A 170 14.71 -7.14 -7.44
N LEU A 171 14.26 -7.37 -6.20
CA LEU A 171 14.81 -8.41 -5.33
C LEU A 171 13.85 -9.59 -5.21
N SER A 172 14.42 -10.79 -5.26
CA SER A 172 13.74 -12.04 -4.97
C SER A 172 14.22 -12.61 -3.64
N GLN A 173 13.28 -12.95 -2.75
CA GLN A 173 13.54 -13.59 -1.47
C GLN A 173 12.99 -15.01 -1.49
N GLU A 174 13.79 -15.97 -1.05
CA GLU A 174 13.33 -17.35 -0.95
C GLU A 174 12.16 -17.49 0.03
N PHE A 175 11.25 -18.42 -0.27
CA PHE A 175 10.26 -18.87 0.69
C PHE A 175 10.85 -19.98 1.56
N ASP A 176 10.71 -19.82 2.87
CA ASP A 176 11.12 -20.80 3.88
C ASP A 176 9.88 -21.18 4.71
N PRO A 177 9.41 -22.44 4.72
CA PRO A 177 8.20 -22.81 5.46
C PRO A 177 8.26 -22.60 6.99
N GLU A 178 9.43 -22.40 7.57
CA GLU A 178 9.61 -22.14 9.00
C GLU A 178 9.64 -20.64 9.32
N ALA A 179 10.32 -19.84 8.50
CA ALA A 179 10.48 -18.38 8.69
C ALA A 179 9.53 -17.53 7.81
N PHE A 180 8.85 -18.15 6.86
CA PHE A 180 8.19 -17.56 5.69
C PHE A 180 9.15 -16.81 4.75
N PHE A 181 9.77 -15.74 5.25
CA PHE A 181 10.78 -14.97 4.54
C PHE A 181 12.16 -15.58 4.81
N GLY A 182 12.70 -16.31 3.84
CA GLY A 182 14.01 -16.92 4.00
C GLY A 182 15.15 -15.90 3.85
N ARG A 183 16.37 -16.37 4.08
CA ARG A 183 17.56 -15.50 4.22
C ARG A 183 18.24 -15.21 2.88
N ARG A 184 18.02 -16.06 1.87
CA ARG A 184 18.61 -15.87 0.55
C ARG A 184 17.81 -14.83 -0.23
N ILE A 185 18.48 -13.71 -0.51
CA ILE A 185 17.99 -12.64 -1.37
C ILE A 185 18.90 -12.56 -2.59
N LYS A 186 18.28 -12.43 -3.77
CA LYS A 186 18.94 -12.22 -5.06
C LYS A 186 18.33 -11.00 -5.73
N GLU A 187 19.11 -10.33 -6.57
CA GLU A 187 18.61 -9.33 -7.49
C GLU A 187 18.24 -10.01 -8.82
N LEU A 188 17.04 -9.76 -9.31
CA LEU A 188 16.58 -10.23 -10.61
C LEU A 188 16.72 -9.10 -11.63
N TYR A 189 17.23 -9.44 -12.82
CA TYR A 189 17.46 -8.48 -13.90
C TYR A 189 17.20 -9.11 -15.26
N TRP A 190 16.98 -8.27 -16.27
CA TRP A 190 16.85 -8.72 -17.66
C TRP A 190 18.22 -8.86 -18.31
N ASP A 191 18.59 -10.09 -18.70
CA ASP A 191 19.69 -10.40 -19.62
C ASP A 191 19.11 -10.69 -21.01
N GLY A 192 19.10 -9.67 -21.87
CA GLY A 192 18.33 -9.72 -23.12
C GLY A 192 16.83 -9.93 -22.85
N ASP A 193 16.27 -11.02 -23.35
CA ASP A 193 14.85 -11.38 -23.13
C ASP A 193 14.64 -12.40 -22.00
N LYS A 194 15.69 -12.71 -21.24
CA LYS A 194 15.62 -13.67 -20.12
C LYS A 194 15.76 -12.95 -18.80
N LEU A 195 15.01 -13.42 -17.81
CA LEU A 195 15.21 -13.02 -16.42
C LEU A 195 16.35 -13.85 -15.84
N ALA A 196 17.39 -13.17 -15.34
CA ALA A 196 18.54 -13.76 -14.68
C ALA A 196 18.64 -13.25 -13.24
N ASP A 197 19.47 -13.90 -12.41
CA ASP A 197 19.71 -13.49 -11.03
C ASP A 197 21.19 -13.22 -10.74
N ARG A 198 21.44 -12.34 -9.77
CA ARG A 198 22.77 -12.05 -9.22
C ARG A 198 22.68 -11.75 -7.73
N SER A 199 23.84 -11.70 -7.07
CA SER A 199 23.89 -11.13 -5.71
C SER A 199 23.64 -9.62 -5.77
N PRO A 200 22.84 -9.04 -4.85
CA PRO A 200 22.66 -7.60 -4.78
C PRO A 200 24.00 -6.86 -4.64
N ALA A 201 24.09 -5.68 -5.22
CA ALA A 201 25.31 -4.84 -5.16
C ALA A 201 25.54 -4.17 -3.79
N PHE A 202 24.63 -4.38 -2.84
CA PHE A 202 24.63 -3.81 -1.49
C PHE A 202 24.40 -4.89 -0.44
N ASP A 203 24.87 -4.63 0.78
CA ASP A 203 24.62 -5.50 1.92
C ASP A 203 23.21 -5.29 2.46
N LEU A 204 22.52 -6.38 2.76
CA LEU A 204 21.22 -6.38 3.44
C LEU A 204 21.35 -6.96 4.84
N ALA A 205 20.55 -6.43 5.77
CA ALA A 205 20.47 -6.95 7.12
C ALA A 205 19.92 -8.40 7.11
N PRO A 206 20.38 -9.29 8.01
CA PRO A 206 19.95 -10.69 8.05
C PRO A 206 18.44 -10.93 8.22
N ARG A 207 17.69 -9.92 8.67
CA ARG A 207 16.24 -9.97 8.91
C ARG A 207 15.41 -9.23 7.86
N PHE A 208 16.06 -8.64 6.87
CA PHE A 208 15.38 -7.85 5.85
C PHE A 208 14.33 -8.69 5.10
N THR A 209 13.16 -8.11 4.91
CA THR A 209 12.07 -8.69 4.13
C THR A 209 11.82 -7.83 2.89
N VAL A 210 11.75 -8.44 1.71
CA VAL A 210 11.56 -7.68 0.45
C VAL A 210 10.16 -7.08 0.36
N ILE A 211 9.16 -7.69 1.02
CA ILE A 211 7.86 -7.09 1.28
C ILE A 211 7.89 -6.39 2.64
N GLY A 212 7.23 -5.23 2.73
CA GLY A 212 7.35 -4.34 3.88
C GLY A 212 8.71 -3.64 3.99
N GLY A 213 9.62 -3.86 3.03
CA GLY A 213 10.95 -3.25 2.97
C GLY A 213 11.01 -2.00 2.07
N GLN A 214 12.01 -1.17 2.32
CA GLN A 214 12.41 0.00 1.54
C GLN A 214 13.94 0.18 1.64
N LEU A 215 14.55 0.78 0.61
CA LEU A 215 15.94 1.20 0.61
C LEU A 215 15.97 2.73 0.40
N ALA A 216 16.75 3.45 1.20
CA ALA A 216 16.93 4.90 1.05
C ALA A 216 18.14 5.38 1.86
N ASP A 217 18.87 6.38 1.36
CA ASP A 217 19.93 7.05 2.14
C ASP A 217 19.29 8.00 3.16
N MET A 218 19.18 7.54 4.40
CA MET A 218 18.58 8.27 5.51
C MET A 218 19.63 9.03 6.32
N THR A 219 20.89 8.59 6.27
CA THR A 219 21.98 9.18 7.05
C THR A 219 22.75 10.27 6.29
N GLY A 220 22.54 10.36 4.98
CA GLY A 220 23.22 11.31 4.08
C GLY A 220 24.66 10.89 3.75
N ASP A 221 24.99 9.60 3.88
CA ASP A 221 26.34 9.07 3.63
C ASP A 221 26.54 8.57 2.19
N GLY A 222 25.51 8.68 1.36
CA GLY A 222 25.48 8.22 -0.03
C GLY A 222 25.22 6.72 -0.18
N LYS A 223 24.88 6.00 0.89
CA LYS A 223 24.53 4.58 0.85
C LYS A 223 23.10 4.38 1.36
N PRO A 224 22.32 3.48 0.75
CA PRO A 224 20.98 3.21 1.22
C PRO A 224 21.00 2.40 2.53
N GLU A 225 20.21 2.84 3.50
CA GLU A 225 19.77 2.05 4.63
C GLU A 225 18.65 1.08 4.23
N ALA A 226 18.67 -0.11 4.82
CA ALA A 226 17.59 -1.08 4.73
C ALA A 226 16.54 -0.81 5.82
N ILE A 227 15.35 -0.39 5.40
CA ILE A 227 14.20 -0.07 6.27
C ILE A 227 13.16 -1.16 6.05
N HIS A 228 12.67 -1.82 7.10
CA HIS A 228 11.58 -2.79 6.90
C HIS A 228 10.68 -2.93 8.13
N VAL A 229 9.41 -3.23 7.86
CA VAL A 229 8.44 -3.59 8.89
C VAL A 229 8.23 -5.09 8.88
N HIS A 230 8.51 -5.73 10.00
CA HIS A 230 8.26 -7.16 10.18
C HIS A 230 7.86 -7.47 11.63
N SER A 231 6.84 -8.33 11.80
CA SER A 231 6.38 -8.79 13.12
C SER A 231 6.02 -7.66 14.10
N GLY A 232 5.47 -6.55 13.58
CA GLY A 232 5.08 -5.40 14.39
C GLY A 232 6.18 -4.37 14.63
N ILE A 233 7.38 -4.54 14.07
CA ILE A 233 8.56 -3.72 14.37
C ILE A 233 9.12 -3.14 13.08
N LEU A 234 9.42 -1.84 13.10
CA LEU A 234 10.22 -1.17 12.07
C LEU A 234 11.70 -1.25 12.47
N TRP A 235 12.52 -1.75 11.55
CA TRP A 235 13.96 -1.88 11.69
C TRP A 235 14.63 -0.99 10.63
N ILE A 236 15.72 -0.32 11.01
CA ILE A 236 16.58 0.42 10.09
C ILE A 236 18.01 -0.07 10.28
N SER A 237 18.67 -0.41 9.18
CA SER A 237 20.04 -0.93 9.20
C SER A 237 20.92 -0.24 8.16
N ALA A 238 22.12 0.15 8.57
CA ALA A 238 23.20 0.54 7.66
C ALA A 238 24.00 -0.72 7.30
N GLY A 239 23.77 -1.25 6.10
CA GLY A 239 24.26 -2.57 5.70
C GLY A 239 23.77 -3.68 6.64
N LYS A 240 24.71 -4.31 7.38
CA LYS A 240 24.40 -5.39 8.34
C LYS A 240 24.19 -4.91 9.77
N GLN A 241 24.45 -3.63 10.04
CA GLN A 241 24.34 -3.07 11.38
C GLN A 241 22.98 -2.42 11.56
N GLU A 242 22.25 -2.86 12.59
CA GLU A 242 21.03 -2.20 13.04
C GLU A 242 21.37 -0.85 13.69
N ILE A 243 20.71 0.20 13.23
CA ILE A 243 20.89 1.58 13.75
C ILE A 243 19.62 2.13 14.39
N TYR A 244 18.46 1.49 14.16
CA TYR A 244 17.21 1.82 14.83
C TYR A 244 16.23 0.64 14.85
N THR A 245 15.46 0.55 15.93
CA THR A 245 14.37 -0.42 16.13
C THR A 245 13.21 0.24 16.87
N SER A 246 12.00 0.10 16.33
CA SER A 246 10.78 0.66 16.94
C SER A 246 10.20 -0.25 18.04
N ALA A 247 9.22 0.28 18.77
CA ALA A 247 8.30 -0.55 19.56
C ALA A 247 7.41 -1.45 18.66
N LYS A 248 6.79 -2.46 19.26
CA LYS A 248 5.94 -3.45 18.58
C LYS A 248 4.53 -2.93 18.27
N GLN A 249 4.43 -1.99 17.34
CA GLN A 249 3.18 -1.35 16.92
C GLN A 249 3.14 -1.00 15.41
N MET A 250 4.18 -1.37 14.67
CA MET A 250 4.35 -1.03 13.25
C MET A 250 3.62 -2.03 12.37
N GLY A 251 3.23 -1.61 11.16
CA GLY A 251 2.47 -2.44 10.23
C GLY A 251 0.98 -2.50 10.58
N GLY A 252 0.31 -3.55 10.13
CA GLY A 252 -1.15 -3.69 10.18
C GLY A 252 -1.79 -3.85 8.81
N SER A 253 -1.13 -4.55 7.88
CA SER A 253 -1.79 -4.91 6.64
C SER A 253 -2.91 -5.95 6.85
N LEU A 254 -3.95 -5.87 6.01
CA LEU A 254 -4.97 -6.91 5.89
C LEU A 254 -4.52 -8.05 4.96
N SER A 255 -3.42 -7.88 4.23
CA SER A 255 -2.79 -8.95 3.48
C SER A 255 -2.07 -9.89 4.44
N VAL A 256 -2.81 -10.91 4.87
CA VAL A 256 -2.37 -11.92 5.81
C VAL A 256 -2.54 -13.30 5.20
N LEU A 257 -1.50 -14.12 5.27
CA LEU A 257 -1.56 -15.53 4.91
C LEU A 257 -1.47 -16.37 6.18
N THR A 258 -2.45 -17.25 6.38
CA THR A 258 -2.34 -18.33 7.37
C THR A 258 -2.06 -19.64 6.65
N TYR A 259 -0.92 -20.27 6.95
CA TYR A 259 -0.48 -21.48 6.27
C TYR A 259 0.01 -22.54 7.27
N LYS A 260 0.15 -23.78 6.78
CA LYS A 260 0.68 -24.91 7.55
C LYS A 260 2.19 -24.97 7.34
N LYS A 261 2.98 -24.85 8.41
CA LYS A 261 4.45 -24.95 8.31
C LYS A 261 4.91 -26.30 7.75
N ASN A 262 4.24 -27.38 8.17
CA ASN A 262 4.47 -28.72 7.65
C ASN A 262 3.12 -29.40 7.36
N PRO A 263 2.62 -29.34 6.11
CA PRO A 263 1.31 -29.88 5.77
C PRO A 263 1.25 -31.41 5.83
N LYS A 264 2.40 -32.10 5.92
CA LYS A 264 2.49 -33.57 5.96
C LYS A 264 2.39 -34.14 7.38
N MET A 265 2.45 -33.30 8.43
CA MET A 265 2.28 -33.78 9.82
C MET A 265 0.81 -33.91 10.20
N LYS A 266 0.50 -34.97 10.97
CA LYS A 266 -0.84 -35.23 11.50
C LYS A 266 -1.33 -34.10 12.41
N ASP A 267 -0.42 -33.56 13.23
CA ASP A 267 -0.62 -32.36 14.05
C ASP A 267 0.18 -31.20 13.43
N TYR A 268 -0.43 -30.50 12.48
CA TYR A 268 0.23 -29.39 11.79
C TYR A 268 0.14 -28.10 12.61
N ILE A 269 1.23 -27.34 12.66
CA ILE A 269 1.26 -25.98 13.22
C ILE A 269 0.83 -25.01 12.12
N THR A 270 -0.20 -24.21 12.38
CA THR A 270 -0.53 -23.05 11.56
C THR A 270 0.23 -21.83 12.04
N THR A 271 0.65 -21.00 11.10
CA THR A 271 1.26 -19.71 11.38
C THR A 271 0.70 -18.67 10.43
N SER A 272 0.71 -17.42 10.87
CA SER A 272 0.23 -16.28 10.08
C SER A 272 1.38 -15.33 9.80
N VAL A 273 1.49 -14.90 8.56
CA VAL A 273 2.46 -13.90 8.11
C VAL A 273 1.73 -12.70 7.51
N PHE A 274 2.22 -11.51 7.82
CA PHE A 274 1.70 -10.24 7.32
C PHE A 274 2.58 -9.77 6.18
N PHE A 275 1.96 -9.33 5.10
CA PHE A 275 2.61 -8.66 3.99
C PHE A 275 2.43 -7.17 4.21
N GLU A 276 3.41 -6.55 4.87
CA GLU A 276 3.27 -5.17 5.31
C GLU A 276 3.37 -4.17 4.15
N VAL A 277 2.66 -3.06 4.28
CA VAL A 277 2.83 -1.89 3.40
C VAL A 277 4.27 -1.39 3.56
N ALA A 278 4.98 -1.18 2.45
CA ALA A 278 6.34 -0.63 2.57
C ALA A 278 6.31 0.76 3.19
N PRO A 279 7.30 1.07 4.03
CA PRO A 279 7.65 2.44 4.32
C PRO A 279 7.97 3.22 3.05
N VAL A 280 7.77 4.53 3.09
CA VAL A 280 8.15 5.45 2.02
C VAL A 280 9.23 6.38 2.55
N ALA A 281 10.30 6.58 1.79
CA ALA A 281 11.30 7.59 2.07
C ALA A 281 11.02 8.82 1.19
N ALA A 282 10.86 9.99 1.80
CA ALA A 282 10.60 11.24 1.09
C ALA A 282 10.92 12.44 1.98
N ASP A 283 11.30 13.56 1.38
CA ASP A 283 11.40 14.85 2.09
C ASP A 283 9.98 15.36 2.40
N ILE A 284 9.53 15.15 3.64
CA ILE A 284 8.17 15.45 4.12
C ILE A 284 8.12 16.86 4.70
N ASP A 285 9.20 17.34 5.32
CA ASP A 285 9.24 18.66 5.95
C ASP A 285 9.97 19.75 5.16
N GLY A 286 10.52 19.41 3.99
CA GLY A 286 11.08 20.34 3.02
C GLY A 286 12.52 20.78 3.32
N ASP A 287 13.23 20.06 4.20
CA ASP A 287 14.59 20.41 4.59
C ASP A 287 15.69 19.83 3.68
N GLY A 288 15.28 19.09 2.64
CA GLY A 288 16.17 18.45 1.68
C GLY A 288 16.72 17.09 2.14
N ARG A 289 16.27 16.55 3.28
CA ARG A 289 16.60 15.21 3.75
C ARG A 289 15.35 14.34 3.77
N PRO A 290 15.46 13.04 3.42
CA PRO A 290 14.29 12.18 3.49
C PRO A 290 13.91 11.88 4.94
N GLU A 291 12.61 11.80 5.19
CA GLU A 291 11.99 11.12 6.31
C GLU A 291 11.40 9.78 5.88
N ILE A 292 11.27 8.86 6.84
CA ILE A 292 10.55 7.60 6.66
C ILE A 292 9.10 7.79 7.10
N LEU A 293 8.17 7.54 6.19
CA LEU A 293 6.76 7.38 6.50
C LEU A 293 6.43 5.89 6.60
N ALA A 294 5.86 5.46 7.72
CA ALA A 294 5.46 4.07 7.92
C ALA A 294 4.09 3.95 8.58
N VAL A 295 3.43 2.81 8.35
CA VAL A 295 2.16 2.48 8.99
C VAL A 295 2.42 1.96 10.40
N ALA A 296 1.62 2.41 11.36
CA ALA A 296 1.47 1.76 12.67
C ALA A 296 -0.01 1.50 12.95
N SER A 297 -0.30 0.44 13.71
CA SER A 297 -1.68 0.08 14.06
C SER A 297 -1.82 -0.43 15.49
N ASP A 298 -2.96 -0.12 16.08
CA ASP A 298 -3.45 -0.73 17.31
C ASP A 298 -4.11 -2.05 16.93
N GLN A 299 -3.39 -3.14 17.12
CA GLN A 299 -3.90 -4.49 16.85
C GLN A 299 -4.50 -5.09 18.12
N LEU A 300 -5.77 -5.50 18.05
CA LEU A 300 -6.32 -6.34 19.11
C LEU A 300 -5.70 -7.73 19.02
N PRO A 301 -5.25 -8.32 20.14
CA PRO A 301 -4.58 -9.61 20.16
C PRO A 301 -5.59 -10.77 20.01
N ILE A 302 -6.37 -10.79 18.93
CA ILE A 302 -7.14 -11.99 18.55
C ILE A 302 -6.28 -12.76 17.56
N LYS A 303 -5.50 -13.72 18.08
CA LYS A 303 -4.57 -14.58 17.33
C LYS A 303 -5.16 -15.98 17.07
N ALA A 304 -6.47 -16.11 16.87
CA ALA A 304 -7.03 -17.40 16.50
C ALA A 304 -6.76 -17.65 15.00
N PRO A 305 -6.21 -18.82 14.61
CA PRO A 305 -5.99 -19.15 13.21
C PRO A 305 -7.27 -18.99 12.39
N GLY A 306 -7.22 -18.23 11.30
CA GLY A 306 -8.36 -18.01 10.41
C GLY A 306 -9.32 -16.89 10.80
N LEU A 307 -9.09 -16.16 11.90
CA LEU A 307 -9.79 -14.89 12.17
C LEU A 307 -8.98 -13.73 11.59
N ALA A 308 -9.67 -12.82 10.90
CA ALA A 308 -9.08 -11.58 10.42
C ALA A 308 -8.59 -10.75 11.61
N THR A 309 -7.40 -10.16 11.50
CA THR A 309 -6.93 -9.19 12.49
C THR A 309 -7.88 -8.01 12.55
N THR A 310 -8.42 -7.75 13.72
CA THR A 310 -9.17 -6.52 13.96
C THR A 310 -8.16 -5.40 14.19
N ILE A 311 -8.21 -4.40 13.32
CA ILE A 311 -7.41 -3.17 13.44
C ILE A 311 -8.35 -2.10 13.97
N ASP A 312 -8.08 -1.62 15.17
CA ASP A 312 -8.92 -0.59 15.81
C ASP A 312 -8.59 0.77 15.21
N ASN A 313 -7.31 1.14 15.20
CA ASN A 313 -6.81 2.38 14.62
C ASN A 313 -5.49 2.16 13.91
N SER A 314 -5.31 2.79 12.75
CA SER A 314 -4.01 2.95 12.10
C SER A 314 -3.58 4.39 12.13
N ARG A 315 -2.28 4.64 12.08
CA ARG A 315 -1.67 5.98 12.04
C ARG A 315 -0.44 5.97 11.14
N LEU A 316 -0.11 7.14 10.59
CA LEU A 316 1.14 7.36 9.89
C LEU A 316 2.20 7.85 10.89
N MET A 317 3.28 7.08 11.00
CA MET A 317 4.46 7.43 11.77
C MET A 317 5.50 8.04 10.84
N VAL A 318 6.18 9.08 11.30
CA VAL A 318 7.30 9.71 10.60
C VAL A 318 8.57 9.47 11.41
N PHE A 319 9.67 9.11 10.75
CA PHE A 319 10.98 8.97 11.39
C PHE A 319 12.00 9.82 10.63
N LYS A 320 12.77 10.62 11.37
CA LYS A 320 13.79 11.51 10.83
C LYS A 320 15.13 11.22 11.45
N TYR A 321 16.19 11.19 10.65
CA TYR A 321 17.55 11.09 11.16
C TYR A 321 18.10 12.47 11.46
N GLN A 322 18.36 12.74 12.74
CA GLN A 322 18.85 14.03 13.22
C GLN A 322 19.85 13.82 14.35
N ASP A 323 20.95 14.58 14.33
CA ASP A 323 21.95 14.59 15.40
C ASP A 323 22.48 13.18 15.78
N GLY A 324 22.61 12.30 14.78
CA GLY A 324 23.14 10.95 14.96
C GLY A 324 22.10 9.90 15.37
N ALA A 325 20.83 10.25 15.50
CA ALA A 325 19.77 9.36 15.95
C ALA A 325 18.47 9.52 15.15
N PHE A 326 17.60 8.51 15.20
CA PHE A 326 16.26 8.64 14.66
C PHE A 326 15.29 9.20 15.71
N ILE A 327 14.64 10.30 15.36
CA ILE A 327 13.50 10.86 16.09
C ILE A 327 12.21 10.39 15.43
N LYS A 328 11.14 10.28 16.22
CA LYS A 328 9.82 9.82 15.78
C LYS A 328 8.80 10.96 15.87
N GLY A 329 7.84 10.94 14.95
CA GLY A 329 6.69 11.83 14.91
C GLY A 329 5.48 11.14 14.31
N THR A 330 4.40 11.88 14.13
CA THR A 330 3.19 11.42 13.43
C THR A 330 2.77 12.39 12.35
N LEU A 331 2.09 11.87 11.34
CA LEU A 331 1.49 12.67 10.27
C LEU A 331 -0.02 12.43 10.19
N GLY A 332 -0.79 13.52 10.30
CA GLY A 332 -2.25 13.46 10.27
C GLY A 332 -2.86 12.76 11.50
N LYS A 333 -4.16 12.47 11.44
CA LYS A 333 -4.88 11.77 12.51
C LYS A 333 -4.83 10.26 12.36
N PRO A 334 -4.96 9.52 13.47
CA PRO A 334 -5.34 8.12 13.41
C PRO A 334 -6.64 7.93 12.61
N VAL A 335 -6.72 6.83 11.88
CA VAL A 335 -7.89 6.42 11.11
C VAL A 335 -8.41 5.09 11.64
N ALA A 336 -9.73 4.98 11.79
CA ALA A 336 -10.41 3.74 12.22
C ALA A 336 -10.55 2.75 11.05
N ALA A 337 -9.43 2.45 10.41
CA ALA A 337 -9.32 1.55 9.27
C ALA A 337 -7.87 1.07 9.14
N ALA A 338 -7.66 -0.01 8.39
CA ALA A 338 -6.34 -0.52 8.10
C ALA A 338 -5.70 0.26 6.93
N LEU A 339 -4.43 0.62 7.03
CA LEU A 339 -3.68 1.26 5.93
C LEU A 339 -3.08 0.19 5.02
N GLN A 340 -3.44 0.20 3.73
CA GLN A 340 -3.12 -0.87 2.77
C GLN A 340 -2.22 -0.44 1.61
N GLY A 341 -1.89 0.84 1.52
CA GLY A 341 -0.96 1.37 0.52
C GLY A 341 -0.50 2.75 0.94
N LEU A 342 0.72 3.11 0.56
CA LEU A 342 1.38 4.35 0.93
C LEU A 342 2.27 4.82 -0.22
N ALA A 343 2.25 6.11 -0.54
CA ALA A 343 3.17 6.74 -1.47
C ALA A 343 3.32 8.23 -1.18
N PHE A 344 4.43 8.80 -1.64
CA PHE A 344 4.65 10.23 -1.69
C PHE A 344 4.80 10.68 -3.14
N ALA A 345 4.01 11.65 -3.57
CA ALA A 345 4.09 12.20 -4.92
C ALA A 345 3.53 13.62 -4.96
N LYS A 346 4.28 14.52 -5.61
CA LYS A 346 3.87 15.93 -5.83
C LYS A 346 3.51 16.66 -4.52
N GLY A 347 4.36 16.54 -3.50
CA GLY A 347 4.14 17.17 -2.19
C GLY A 347 2.95 16.60 -1.39
N ARG A 348 2.45 15.43 -1.78
CA ARG A 348 1.30 14.78 -1.14
C ARG A 348 1.63 13.37 -0.71
N VAL A 349 1.15 13.03 0.48
CA VAL A 349 1.09 11.66 0.96
C VAL A 349 -0.23 11.04 0.50
N TRP A 350 -0.14 9.97 -0.27
CA TRP A 350 -1.26 9.16 -0.72
C TRP A 350 -1.33 7.90 0.12
N TYR A 351 -2.52 7.54 0.60
CA TYR A 351 -2.70 6.29 1.32
C TYR A 351 -4.07 5.66 1.08
N VAL A 352 -4.08 4.34 1.13
CA VAL A 352 -5.30 3.54 1.00
C VAL A 352 -5.77 3.08 2.37
N THR A 353 -7.02 3.35 2.71
CA THR A 353 -7.68 2.77 3.89
C THR A 353 -8.64 1.67 3.48
N SER A 354 -8.71 0.60 4.27
CA SER A 354 -9.74 -0.43 4.17
C SER A 354 -10.31 -0.74 5.55
N GLU A 355 -11.62 -0.68 5.67
CA GLU A 355 -12.32 -1.16 6.86
C GLU A 355 -12.27 -2.69 6.89
N THR A 356 -12.01 -3.27 8.07
CA THR A 356 -12.12 -4.71 8.27
C THR A 356 -13.58 -5.13 8.06
N GLY A 357 -13.81 -6.12 7.18
CA GLY A 357 -15.14 -6.70 7.00
C GLY A 357 -15.67 -7.33 8.29
N SER A 358 -16.96 -7.64 8.32
CA SER A 358 -17.56 -8.41 9.42
C SER A 358 -17.64 -9.90 9.05
N LEU A 359 -17.90 -10.76 10.05
CA LEU A 359 -18.19 -12.19 9.83
C LEU A 359 -19.29 -12.45 8.78
N LEU A 360 -20.18 -11.48 8.53
CA LEU A 360 -21.29 -11.58 7.58
C LEU A 360 -20.98 -10.92 6.22
N ARG A 361 -19.95 -10.08 6.12
CA ARG A 361 -19.55 -9.37 4.89
C ARG A 361 -18.02 -9.31 4.80
N PRO A 362 -17.41 -10.20 3.98
CA PRO A 362 -15.99 -10.12 3.69
C PRO A 362 -15.69 -8.79 2.98
N GLY A 363 -14.75 -8.01 3.54
CA GLY A 363 -14.30 -6.72 2.97
C GLY A 363 -15.18 -5.53 3.32
N GLY A 364 -14.64 -4.57 4.07
CA GLY A 364 -15.26 -3.27 4.30
C GLY A 364 -14.97 -2.28 3.15
N PRO A 365 -15.57 -1.08 3.19
CA PRO A 365 -15.25 0.01 2.27
C PRO A 365 -13.75 0.30 2.21
N SER A 366 -13.25 0.51 0.98
CA SER A 366 -11.89 0.97 0.74
C SER A 366 -11.88 2.34 0.05
N ARG A 367 -10.92 3.18 0.42
CA ARG A 367 -10.80 4.57 -0.08
C ARG A 367 -9.34 4.96 -0.26
N LEU A 368 -9.10 5.78 -1.26
CA LEU A 368 -7.84 6.51 -1.42
C LEU A 368 -7.99 7.89 -0.76
N HIS A 369 -6.96 8.32 -0.04
CA HIS A 369 -6.86 9.63 0.58
C HIS A 369 -5.58 10.33 0.15
N ALA A 370 -5.58 11.66 0.25
CA ALA A 370 -4.40 12.49 0.03
C ALA A 370 -4.25 13.48 1.18
N LEU A 371 -3.04 13.59 1.73
CA LEU A 371 -2.65 14.66 2.67
C LEU A 371 -1.67 15.57 1.93
N SER A 372 -2.00 16.86 1.86
CA SER A 372 -1.08 17.85 1.30
C SER A 372 -0.15 18.33 2.41
N LEU A 373 1.16 18.30 2.13
CA LEU A 373 2.16 18.88 3.00
C LEU A 373 2.30 20.36 2.65
N ARG A 374 2.63 21.19 3.65
CA ARG A 374 2.94 22.59 3.40
C ARG A 374 4.34 22.68 2.78
N GLU A 375 4.47 23.51 1.75
CA GLU A 375 5.75 24.08 1.32
C GLU A 375 6.25 25.13 2.33
#